data_AF-A0A7Z2VI97-F1
#
_entry.id   AF-A0A7Z2VI97-F1
#
_cell.length_a   1.000
_cell.length_b   1.000
_cell.length_c   1.000
_cell.angle_alpha   90.00
_cell.angle_beta   90.00
_cell.angle_gamma   90.00
#
_symmetry.space_group_name_H-M   'P 1'
#
loop_
_entity.id
_entity.type
_entity.pdbx_description
1 polymer ?
#
loop_
_entity_poly.entity_id
_entity_poly.type
_entity_poly.pdbx_seq_one_letter_code
_entity_poly.pdbx_strand_id
1 'polypeptide(L)' 'MDWYGTVKRLYDAGRYHPEDVAKFVIAGKINEQQYETITGEIFEAPQPKRGLFYRIGLR' A
#
# COMPACT_ATOMS: atom_id res chain seq x y z
N MET A 1 4.04 16.37 -9.34
CA MET A 1 3.77 15.14 -10.11
C MET A 1 2.57 14.46 -9.47
N ASP A 2 1.50 14.25 -10.24
CA ASP A 2 0.26 13.65 -9.76
C ASP A 2 0.39 12.12 -9.70
N TRP A 3 0.82 11.62 -8.54
CA TRP A 3 0.97 10.19 -8.29
C TRP A 3 -0.36 9.45 -8.44
N TYR A 4 -1.44 9.99 -7.87
CA TYR A 4 -2.78 9.41 -8.02
C TYR A 4 -3.18 9.21 -9.48
N GLY A 5 -3.08 10.26 -10.31
CA GLY A 5 -3.44 10.17 -11.73
C GLY A 5 -2.56 9.22 -12.53
N THR A 6 -1.27 9.15 -12.18
CA THR A 6 -0.32 8.22 -12.83
C THR A 6 -0.62 6.77 -12.45
N VAL A 7 -0.80 6.49 -11.15
CA VAL A 7 -1.09 5.15 -10.63
C VAL A 7 -2.44 4.65 -11.14
N LYS A 8 -3.48 5.50 -11.14
CA LYS A 8 -4.79 5.15 -11.68
C LYS A 8 -4.72 4.77 -13.16
N ARG A 9 -4.05 5.59 -14.00
CA ARG A 9 -3.88 5.28 -15.43
C ARG A 9 -3.13 3.98 -15.67
N LEU A 10 -2.11 3.69 -14.87
CA LEU A 10 -1.32 2.46 -14.99
C LEU A 10 -2.11 1.24 -14.52
N TYR A 11 -2.90 1.37 -13.46
CA TYR A 11 -3.82 0.34 -12.98
C TYR A 11 -4.92 0.04 -14.01
N ASP A 12 -5.59 1.08 -14.53
CA ASP A 12 -6.60 0.96 -15.59
C ASP A 12 -6.03 0.33 -16.87
N ALA A 13 -4.75 0.55 -17.15
CA ALA A 13 -4.03 -0.07 -18.28
C ALA A 13 -3.57 -1.52 -18.00
N GLY A 14 -3.87 -2.08 -16.82
CA GLY A 14 -3.45 -3.42 -16.41
C GLY A 14 -1.94 -3.55 -16.18
N ARG A 15 -1.23 -2.44 -15.97
CA ARG A 15 0.22 -2.42 -15.71
C ARG A 15 0.57 -2.55 -14.24
N TYR A 16 -0.35 -2.18 -13.36
CA TYR A 16 -0.22 -2.31 -11.91
C TYR A 16 -1.29 -3.21 -11.35
N HIS A 17 -0.88 -4.00 -10.36
CA HIS A 17 -1.76 -4.79 -9.51
C HIS A 17 -1.99 -4.07 -8.18
N PRO A 18 -3.00 -4.47 -7.38
CA PRO A 18 -3.28 -3.86 -6.09
C PRO A 18 -2.04 -3.80 -5.19
N GLU A 19 -1.22 -4.85 -5.19
CA GLU A 19 0.08 -4.89 -4.51
C GLU A 19 1.08 -3.80 -4.93
N ASP A 20 1.05 -3.34 -6.19
CA ASP A 20 1.86 -2.22 -6.64
C ASP A 20 1.29 -0.89 -6.17
N VAL A 21 -0.03 -0.73 -6.24
CA VAL A 21 -0.75 0.45 -5.71
C VAL A 21 -0.48 0.58 -4.20
N ALA A 22 -0.44 -0.52 -3.47
CA ALA A 22 -0.12 -0.57 -2.04
C ALA A 22 1.28 -0.02 -1.73
N LYS A 23 2.28 -0.26 -2.58
CA LYS A 23 3.64 0.31 -2.42
C LYS A 23 3.62 1.84 -2.45
N PHE A 24 2.73 2.44 -3.26
CA PHE A 24 2.57 3.90 -3.30
C PHE A 24 1.90 4.45 -2.04
N VAL A 25 0.99 3.70 -1.43
CA VAL A 25 0.40 4.06 -0.12
C VAL A 25 1.49 4.03 0.96
N ILE A 26 2.28 2.96 1.02
CA ILE A 26 3.37 2.79 1.99
C ILE A 26 4.45 3.86 1.81
N ALA A 27 4.74 4.24 0.56
CA ALA A 27 5.68 5.30 0.22
C ALA A 27 5.13 6.73 0.47
N GLY A 28 3.89 6.86 0.94
CA GLY A 28 3.23 8.14 1.20
C GLY A 28 2.98 8.97 -0.07
N LYS A 29 2.89 8.33 -1.24
CA LYS A 29 2.64 8.98 -2.53
C LYS A 29 1.15 9.12 -2.83
N ILE A 30 0.36 8.19 -2.32
CA ILE A 30 -1.12 8.22 -2.32
C ILE A 30 -1.61 7.84 -0.92
N ASN A 31 -2.89 8.07 -0.62
CA ASN A 31 -3.51 7.66 0.63
C ASN A 31 -4.38 6.39 0.46
N GLU A 32 -4.89 5.87 1.58
CA GLU A 32 -5.70 4.64 1.62
C GLU A 32 -7.02 4.80 0.84
N GLN A 33 -7.67 5.96 0.91
CA GLN A 33 -8.89 6.25 0.13
C GLN A 33 -8.64 6.27 -1.38
N GLN A 34 -7.48 6.78 -1.80
CA GLN A 34 -7.05 6.78 -3.19
C GLN A 34 -6.74 5.37 -3.68
N TYR A 35 -6.14 4.53 -2.82
CA TYR A 35 -5.97 3.10 -3.10
C TYR A 35 -7.33 2.44 -3.36
N GLU A 36 -8.27 2.59 -2.43
CA GLU A 36 -9.61 1.99 -2.55
C GLU A 36 -10.35 2.49 -3.79
N THR A 37 -10.17 3.75 -4.17
CA THR A 37 -10.75 4.31 -5.40
C THR A 37 -10.12 3.70 -6.66
N ILE A 38 -8.83 3.34 -6.63
CA ILE A 38 -8.12 2.77 -7.79
C ILE A 38 -8.40 1.28 -7.92
N THR A 39 -8.29 0.53 -6.82
CA THR A 39 -8.33 -0.93 -6.81
C THR A 39 -9.74 -1.48 -6.59
N GLY A 40 -10.62 -0.71 -5.94
CA GLY A 40 -11.91 -1.19 -5.42
C GLY A 40 -11.78 -2.04 -4.16
N GLU A 41 -10.57 -2.16 -3.60
CA GLU A 41 -10.28 -2.96 -2.42
C GLU A 41 -9.90 -2.07 -1.24
N ILE A 42 -10.28 -2.48 -0.03
CA ILE A 42 -9.83 -1.80 1.19
C ILE A 42 -8.33 -2.02 1.32
N PHE A 43 -7.57 -0.94 1.56
CA PHE A 43 -6.14 -1.04 1.81
C PHE A 43 -5.89 -1.77 3.13
N GLU A 44 -5.51 -3.05 3.05
CA GLU A 44 -5.00 -3.77 4.20
C GLU A 44 -3.49 -3.53 4.27
N ALA A 45 -3.07 -2.63 5.16
CA ALA A 45 -1.66 -2.34 5.37
C ALA A 45 -0.92 -3.67 5.56
N PRO A 46 0.16 -3.94 4.82
CA PRO A 46 0.90 -5.18 5.01
C PRO A 46 1.35 -5.19 6.46
N GLN A 47 0.74 -6.08 7.23
CA GLN A 47 1.07 -6.27 8.63
C GLN A 47 2.59 -6.35 8.68
N PRO A 48 3.28 -5.51 9.47
CA PRO A 48 4.71 -5.65 9.61
C PRO A 48 4.92 -7.11 9.98
N LYS A 49 5.67 -7.87 9.17
CA LYS A 49 6.06 -9.23 9.55
C LYS A 49 6.75 -9.05 10.89
N ARG A 50 6.03 -9.32 11.99
CA ARG A 50 6.53 -9.26 13.37
C ARG A 50 7.53 -10.41 13.51
N GLY A 51 8.68 -10.24 12.87
CA GLY A 51 9.88 -10.97 13.16
C GLY A 51 10.36 -10.47 14.51
N LEU A 52 10.38 -11.39 15.47
CA LEU A 52 10.89 -11.25 16.83
C LEU A 52 10.12 -10.25 17.70
N PHE A 53 9.16 -10.82 18.44
CA PHE A 53 8.93 -10.38 19.80
C PHE A 53 10.27 -10.17 20.51
N TYR A 54 10.47 -8.97 21.03
CA TYR A 54 11.37 -8.70 22.14
C TYR A 54 11.12 -9.77 23.22
N ARG A 55 11.99 -10.78 23.29
CA ARG A 55 12.10 -11.66 24.44
C ARG A 55 13.52 -11.52 24.94
N ILE A 56 13.75 -10.49 25.74
CA ILE A 56 14.62 -10.51 26.92
C ILE A 56 14.45 -9.16 27.60
N GLY A 57 13.89 -9.22 28.80
CA GLY A 57 13.60 -8.05 29.62
C GLY A 57 12.50 -8.32 30.63
N LEU A 58 12.61 -9.38 31.44
CA LEU A 58 12.21 -9.30 32.86
C LEU A 58 12.75 -10.47 33.69
N ARG A 59 13.53 -10.07 34.71
CA ARG A 59 13.96 -10.78 35.93
C ARG A 59 15.14 -11.75 35.86
#